data_AF-A0A1B1AKE8-F1
#
_entry.id   AF-A0A1B1AKE8-F1
#
_cell.length_a   1.000
_cell.length_b   1.000
_cell.length_c   1.000
_cell.angle_alpha   90.00
_cell.angle_beta   90.00
_cell.angle_gamma   90.00
#
_symmetry.space_group_name_H-M   'P 1'
#
loop_
_entity.id
_entity.type
_entity.pdbx_description
1 polymer ?
#
loop_
_entity_poly.entity_id
_entity_poly.type
_entity_poly.pdbx_seq_one_letter_code
_entity_poly.pdbx_strand_id
1 'polypeptide(L)'
;MATGQAAMLRFGASGRADWRKVSIDAIGADEKELQSKLLICLPRAYFEADGSVEPWTKEAIEECRTRLEPVLALTDKEREFLDGVIDRGEIDASLLDVDADVQQRIGRLPMLNWEAGNVKKISAKA
;
A
#
# COMPACT_ATOMS: atom_id res chain seq x y z
N MET A 1 5.35 15.91 -7.62
CA MET A 1 5.87 14.51 -7.62
C MET A 1 4.70 13.56 -7.86
N ALA A 2 4.95 12.25 -7.99
CA ALA A 2 4.10 11.31 -8.73
C ALA A 2 2.67 11.15 -8.16
N THR A 3 1.67 11.33 -9.02
CA THR A 3 0.24 11.06 -8.77
C THR A 3 -0.03 9.65 -8.20
N GLY A 4 0.91 8.72 -8.36
CA GLY A 4 0.87 7.36 -7.82
C GLY A 4 0.98 7.27 -6.29
N GLN A 5 1.75 8.14 -5.63
CA GLN A 5 1.91 8.11 -4.16
C GLN A 5 0.61 8.50 -3.44
N ALA A 6 -0.09 9.53 -3.92
CA ALA A 6 -1.37 9.94 -3.33
C ALA A 6 -2.49 8.92 -3.54
N ALA A 7 -2.52 8.23 -4.70
CA ALA A 7 -3.45 7.12 -4.93
C ALA A 7 -3.17 5.95 -3.97
N MET A 8 -1.90 5.72 -3.63
CA MET A 8 -1.47 4.67 -2.72
C MET A 8 -1.78 4.99 -1.25
N LEU A 9 -1.56 6.23 -0.80
CA LEU A 9 -1.91 6.69 0.56
C LEU A 9 -3.41 6.56 0.85
N ARG A 10 -4.26 6.75 -0.16
CA ARG A 10 -5.68 6.45 -0.06
C ARG A 10 -5.93 4.99 0.33
N PHE A 11 -5.28 4.05 -0.34
CA PHE A 11 -5.43 2.63 -0.03
C PHE A 11 -4.82 2.29 1.33
N GLY A 12 -3.69 2.89 1.69
CA GLY A 12 -3.07 2.70 3.01
C GLY A 12 -3.91 3.22 4.17
N ALA A 13 -4.59 4.35 4.00
CA ALA A 13 -5.48 4.93 5.01
C ALA A 13 -6.79 4.15 5.21
N SER A 14 -7.07 3.18 4.34
CA SER A 14 -8.37 2.49 4.29
C SER A 14 -8.29 0.98 4.13
N GLY A 15 -7.06 0.45 4.15
CA GLY A 15 -6.79 -0.97 4.20
C GLY A 15 -6.76 -1.48 5.64
N ARG A 16 -6.81 -2.80 5.80
CA ARG A 16 -6.68 -3.45 7.13
C ARG A 16 -5.26 -3.42 7.70
N ALA A 17 -4.26 -3.21 6.86
CA ALA A 17 -2.87 -3.10 7.29
C ALA A 17 -2.57 -1.63 7.62
N ASP A 18 -1.81 -1.39 8.69
CA ASP A 18 -1.31 -0.05 9.01
C ASP A 18 -0.03 0.20 8.22
N TRP A 19 -0.15 0.97 7.14
CA TRP A 19 0.93 1.21 6.20
C TRP A 19 2.09 2.01 6.78
N ARG A 20 1.87 2.73 7.89
CA ARG A 20 2.93 3.40 8.64
C ARG A 20 3.96 2.42 9.22
N LYS A 21 3.58 1.15 9.35
CA LYS A 21 4.37 0.06 9.93
C LYS A 21 4.83 -0.97 8.89
N VAL A 22 4.47 -0.80 7.62
CA VAL A 22 4.88 -1.72 6.55
C VAL A 22 6.33 -1.45 6.20
N SER A 23 7.17 -2.47 6.32
CA SER A 23 8.56 -2.44 5.85
C SER A 23 8.66 -3.04 4.45
N ILE A 24 9.64 -2.56 3.68
CA ILE A 24 10.02 -3.18 2.41
C ILE A 24 10.48 -4.63 2.59
N ASP A 25 11.05 -4.95 3.75
CA ASP A 25 11.49 -6.30 4.11
C ASP A 25 10.34 -7.29 4.28
N ALA A 26 9.13 -6.78 4.54
CA ALA A 26 7.93 -7.60 4.66
C ALA A 26 7.46 -8.13 3.29
N ILE A 27 7.97 -7.58 2.19
CA ILE A 27 7.73 -8.11 0.84
C ILE A 27 8.59 -9.35 0.67
N GLY A 28 7.93 -10.49 0.53
CA GLY A 28 8.57 -11.77 0.28
C GLY A 28 7.56 -12.78 -0.25
N ALA A 29 8.05 -13.93 -0.70
CA ALA A 29 7.24 -15.04 -1.14
C ALA A 29 7.85 -16.34 -0.61
N ASP A 30 7.00 -17.26 -0.14
CA ASP A 30 7.41 -18.62 0.16
C ASP A 30 7.35 -19.47 -1.11
N GLU A 31 8.44 -20.16 -1.42
CA GLU A 31 8.56 -20.96 -2.63
C GLU A 31 7.54 -22.09 -2.66
N LYS A 32 7.23 -22.73 -1.52
CA LYS A 32 6.24 -23.81 -1.47
C LYS A 32 4.83 -23.27 -1.64
N GLU A 33 4.54 -22.09 -1.10
CA GLU A 33 3.29 -21.38 -1.33
C GLU A 33 3.13 -21.02 -2.82
N LEU A 34 4.19 -20.52 -3.46
CA LEU A 34 4.17 -20.22 -4.89
C LEU A 34 3.95 -21.50 -5.73
N GLN A 35 4.63 -22.58 -5.38
CA GLN A 35 4.47 -23.86 -6.06
C GLN A 35 3.07 -24.46 -5.89
N SER A 36 2.48 -24.35 -4.70
CA SER A 36 1.16 -24.93 -4.42
C SER A 36 -0.01 -24.08 -4.92
N LYS A 37 0.15 -22.75 -5.00
CA LYS A 37 -0.94 -21.82 -5.37
C LYS A 37 -0.84 -21.26 -6.79
N LEU A 38 0.36 -21.05 -7.31
CA LEU A 38 0.58 -20.37 -8.60
C LEU A 38 1.02 -21.34 -9.71
N LEU A 39 1.94 -22.28 -9.43
CA LEU A 39 2.42 -23.22 -10.46
C LEU A 39 1.31 -24.10 -11.04
N ILE A 40 0.28 -24.44 -10.25
CA ILE A 40 -0.87 -25.21 -10.73
C ILE A 40 -1.65 -24.50 -11.85
N CYS A 41 -1.51 -23.18 -11.96
CA CYS A 41 -2.19 -22.34 -12.94
C CYS A 41 -1.30 -21.99 -14.14
N LEU A 42 -0.04 -22.42 -14.16
CA LEU A 42 0.95 -22.04 -15.17
C LEU A 42 1.31 -23.24 -16.07
N PRO A 43 1.67 -22.99 -17.34
CA PRO A 43 2.27 -24.02 -18.17
C PRO A 43 3.54 -24.58 -17.52
N ARG A 44 3.78 -25.90 -17.64
CA ARG A 44 4.98 -26.56 -17.08
C ARG A 44 6.29 -25.91 -17.50
N ALA A 45 6.33 -25.33 -18.69
CA ALA A 45 7.52 -24.70 -19.27
C ALA A 45 7.74 -23.25 -18.85
N TYR A 46 6.87 -22.67 -18.00
CA TYR A 46 6.87 -21.22 -17.73
C TYR A 46 8.21 -20.72 -17.16
N PHE A 47 8.87 -21.52 -16.32
CA PHE A 47 10.14 -21.17 -15.67
C PHE A 47 11.37 -21.79 -16.35
N GLU A 48 11.24 -22.35 -17.56
CA GLU A 48 12.39 -22.94 -18.27
C GLU A 48 13.48 -21.90 -18.57
N ALA A 49 13.09 -20.66 -18.86
CA ALA A 49 14.03 -19.56 -19.11
C ALA A 49 14.81 -19.15 -17.85
N ASP A 50 14.16 -19.23 -16.68
CA ASP A 50 14.74 -18.86 -15.38
C ASP A 50 15.43 -20.05 -14.68
N GLY A 51 15.40 -21.24 -15.30
CA GLY A 51 15.93 -22.49 -14.78
C GLY A 51 15.06 -23.16 -13.71
N SER A 52 14.45 -22.38 -12.81
CA SER A 52 13.43 -22.86 -11.87
C SER A 52 12.60 -21.70 -11.30
N VAL A 53 11.65 -22.02 -10.43
CA VAL A 53 10.84 -21.02 -9.72
C VAL A 53 11.65 -20.20 -8.72
N GLU A 54 12.76 -20.71 -8.19
CA GLU A 54 13.49 -20.06 -7.10
C GLU A 54 14.27 -18.81 -7.57
N PRO A 55 15.06 -18.84 -8.66
CA PRO A 55 15.72 -17.65 -9.19
C PRO A 55 14.72 -16.57 -9.59
N TRP A 56 13.64 -16.97 -10.28
CA TRP A 56 12.56 -16.06 -10.66
C TRP A 56 11.92 -15.39 -9.43
N THR A 57 11.65 -16.17 -8.37
CA THR A 57 11.04 -15.64 -7.14
C THR A 57 11.93 -14.59 -6.48
N LYS A 58 13.24 -14.84 -6.42
CA LYS A 58 14.20 -13.90 -5.85
C LYS A 58 14.27 -12.61 -6.66
N GLU A 59 14.35 -12.73 -7.98
CA GLU A 59 14.37 -11.56 -8.87
C GLU A 59 13.08 -10.74 -8.76
N ALA A 60 11.92 -11.40 -8.75
CA ALA A 60 10.63 -10.74 -8.59
C ALA A 60 10.49 -10.01 -7.25
N ILE A 61 11.00 -10.60 -6.15
CA ILE A 61 11.02 -9.95 -4.83
C ILE A 61 11.89 -8.70 -4.87
N GLU A 62 13.12 -8.81 -5.37
CA GLU A 62 14.06 -7.69 -5.40
C GLU A 62 13.58 -6.56 -6.32
N GLU A 63 12.98 -6.89 -7.46
CA GLU A 63 12.36 -5.92 -8.35
C GLU A 63 11.18 -5.20 -7.67
N CYS A 64 10.29 -5.96 -7.00
CA CYS A 64 9.18 -5.37 -6.25
C CYS A 64 9.67 -4.45 -5.13
N ARG A 65 10.67 -4.88 -4.36
CA ARG A 65 11.26 -4.08 -3.28
C ARG A 65 11.85 -2.78 -3.82
N THR A 66 12.67 -2.87 -4.87
CA THR A 66 13.30 -1.71 -5.51
C THR A 66 12.26 -0.70 -6.00
N ARG A 67 11.19 -1.17 -6.64
CA ARG A 67 10.16 -0.29 -7.21
C ARG A 67 9.20 0.28 -6.16
N LEU A 68 8.98 -0.42 -5.05
CA LEU A 68 8.05 0.01 -3.98
C LEU A 68 8.74 0.80 -2.86
N GLU A 69 10.06 0.70 -2.70
CA GLU A 69 10.85 1.47 -1.74
C GLU A 69 10.51 2.98 -1.73
N PRO A 70 10.53 3.71 -2.86
CA PRO A 70 10.20 5.13 -2.86
C PRO A 70 8.73 5.42 -2.51
N VAL A 71 7.86 4.42 -2.59
CA VAL A 71 6.43 4.56 -2.28
C VAL A 71 6.15 4.30 -0.79
N LEU A 72 6.97 3.47 -0.13
CA LEU A 72 6.92 3.25 1.32
C LEU A 72 7.76 4.27 2.11
N ALA A 73 8.64 5.02 1.43
CA ALA A 73 9.39 6.14 2.00
C ALA A 73 8.50 7.37 2.25
N LEU A 74 7.57 7.25 3.20
CA LEU A 74 6.61 8.29 3.55
C LEU A 74 7.32 9.54 4.07
N THR A 75 6.96 10.69 3.50
CA THR A 75 7.33 12.00 4.04
C THR A 75 6.58 12.28 5.34
N ASP A 76 7.08 13.24 6.13
CA ASP A 76 6.43 13.65 7.38
C ASP A 76 4.97 14.12 7.16
N LYS A 77 4.71 14.81 6.04
CA LYS A 77 3.35 15.27 5.71
C LYS A 77 2.42 14.13 5.34
N GLU A 78 2.91 13.13 4.61
CA GLU A 78 2.13 11.96 4.25
C GLU A 78 1.85 11.09 5.48
N ARG A 79 2.83 10.99 6.40
CA ARG A 79 2.63 10.34 7.70
C ARG A 79 1.58 11.06 8.52
N GLU A 80 1.64 12.39 8.63
CA GLU A 80 0.65 13.19 9.35
C GLU A 80 -0.76 13.04 8.73
N PHE A 81 -0.86 12.99 7.41
CA PHE A 81 -2.12 12.68 6.73
C PHE A 81 -2.68 11.33 7.17
N LEU A 82 -1.86 10.28 7.19
CA LEU A 82 -2.27 8.95 7.65
C LEU A 82 -2.64 8.94 9.14
N ASP A 83 -1.88 9.61 9.99
CA ASP A 83 -2.15 9.73 11.43
C ASP A 83 -3.51 10.41 11.67
N GLY A 84 -3.80 11.49 10.92
CA GLY A 84 -5.10 12.15 10.94
C GLY A 84 -6.24 11.21 10.59
N VAL A 85 -6.12 10.46 9.48
CA VAL A 85 -7.21 9.59 9.03
C VAL A 85 -7.40 8.39 9.96
N ILE A 86 -6.31 7.70 10.29
CA ILE A 86 -6.35 6.40 11.00
C ILE A 86 -6.61 6.59 12.50
N ASP A 87 -6.01 7.60 13.14
CA ASP A 87 -6.08 7.73 14.59
C ASP A 87 -7.12 8.77 15.04
N ARG A 88 -7.36 9.83 14.25
CA ARG A 88 -8.26 10.95 14.62
C ARG A 88 -9.56 11.00 13.81
N GLY A 89 -9.61 10.32 12.67
CA GLY A 89 -10.71 10.40 11.72
C GLY A 89 -10.83 11.78 11.06
N GLU A 90 -9.69 12.39 10.76
CA GLU A 90 -9.53 13.68 10.09
C GLU A 90 -8.89 13.49 8.72
N ILE A 91 -9.47 14.11 7.68
CA ILE A 91 -8.94 14.02 6.32
C ILE A 91 -8.43 15.41 5.95
N ASP A 92 -7.11 15.60 6.02
CA ASP A 92 -6.44 16.83 5.56
C ASP A 92 -5.61 16.57 4.30
N ALA A 93 -6.28 16.58 3.14
CA ALA A 93 -5.63 16.35 1.86
C ALA A 93 -4.64 17.47 1.46
N SER A 94 -4.63 18.61 2.16
CA SER A 94 -3.70 19.71 1.88
C SER A 94 -2.24 19.37 2.25
N LEU A 95 -2.06 18.35 3.10
CA LEU A 95 -0.75 17.81 3.46
C LEU A 95 -0.07 17.08 2.30
N LEU A 96 -0.82 16.63 1.30
CA LEU A 96 -0.30 15.84 0.19
C LEU A 96 0.25 16.74 -0.92
N ASP A 97 1.47 16.46 -1.38
CA ASP A 97 2.15 17.17 -2.49
C ASP A 97 1.59 16.75 -3.86
N VAL A 98 0.31 17.10 -4.09
CA VAL A 98 -0.41 16.85 -5.34
C VAL A 98 -1.27 18.05 -5.71
N ASP A 99 -1.68 18.10 -6.97
CA ASP A 99 -2.52 19.17 -7.50
C ASP A 99 -3.83 19.32 -6.71
N ALA A 100 -4.33 20.56 -6.64
CA ALA A 100 -5.50 20.90 -5.84
C ALA A 100 -6.77 20.12 -6.26
N ASP A 101 -6.91 19.75 -7.53
CA ASP A 101 -8.02 18.92 -7.98
C ASP A 101 -7.93 17.50 -7.39
N VAL A 102 -6.71 16.93 -7.29
CA VAL A 102 -6.45 15.64 -6.66
C VAL A 102 -6.75 15.72 -5.16
N GLN A 103 -6.31 16.78 -4.47
CA GLN A 103 -6.62 16.99 -3.05
C GLN A 103 -8.13 17.04 -2.80
N GLN A 104 -8.89 17.80 -3.61
CA GLN A 104 -10.35 17.86 -3.51
C GLN A 104 -11.01 16.50 -3.75
N ARG A 105 -10.52 15.73 -4.73
CA ARG A 105 -11.02 14.38 -5.00
C ARG A 105 -10.76 13.46 -3.82
N ILE A 106 -9.59 13.55 -3.19
CA ILE A 106 -9.22 12.75 -2.00
C ILE A 106 -10.16 13.03 -0.83
N GLY A 107 -10.42 14.30 -0.52
CA GLY A 107 -11.35 14.68 0.56
C GLY A 107 -12.78 14.15 0.37
N ARG A 108 -13.20 13.93 -0.88
CA ARG A 108 -14.56 13.46 -1.22
C ARG A 108 -14.69 11.95 -1.35
N LEU A 109 -13.64 11.20 -1.08
CA LEU A 109 -13.67 9.75 -1.28
C LEU A 109 -14.61 9.08 -0.26
N PRO A 110 -15.62 8.33 -0.72
CA PRO A 110 -16.57 7.71 0.21
C PRO A 110 -15.90 6.80 1.23
N MET A 111 -14.84 6.10 0.80
CA MET A 111 -14.15 5.12 1.63
C MET A 111 -13.30 5.76 2.74
N LEU A 112 -12.59 6.86 2.44
CA LEU A 112 -11.88 7.63 3.47
C LEU A 112 -12.85 8.29 4.45
N ASN A 113 -13.97 8.84 3.94
CA ASN A 113 -15.01 9.41 4.78
C ASN A 113 -15.65 8.36 5.70
N TRP A 114 -15.83 7.13 5.21
CA TRP A 114 -16.32 6.02 6.02
C TRP A 114 -15.35 5.64 7.14
N GLU A 115 -14.04 5.49 6.83
CA GLU A 115 -13.02 5.19 7.84
C GLU A 115 -12.91 6.28 8.90
N ALA A 116 -12.78 7.54 8.46
CA ALA A 116 -12.71 8.68 9.35
C ALA A 116 -13.95 8.78 10.25
N GLY A 117 -15.14 8.49 9.70
CA GLY A 117 -16.38 8.43 10.46
C GLY A 117 -16.42 7.27 11.47
N ASN A 118 -15.83 6.13 11.16
CA ASN A 118 -15.73 4.99 12.08
C ASN A 118 -14.80 5.28 13.24
N VAL A 119 -13.61 5.83 12.96
CA VAL A 119 -12.65 6.24 13.98
C VAL A 119 -13.32 7.20 14.97
N LYS A 120 -14.00 8.23 14.48
CA LYS A 120 -14.77 9.17 15.33
C LYS A 120 -15.83 8.50 16.20
N LYS A 121 -16.58 7.52 15.66
CA LYS A 121 -17.59 6.79 16.43
C LYS A 121 -16.98 5.90 17.51
N ILE A 122 -15.81 5.34 17.27
CA ILE A 122 -15.09 4.51 18.24
C ILE A 122 -14.52 5.41 19.35
N SER A 123 -13.84 6.50 18.99
CA SER A 123 -13.25 7.45 19.94
C SER A 123 -14.29 8.17 20.79
N ALA A 124 -15.51 8.39 20.29
CA ALA A 124 -16.60 8.99 21.06
C ALA A 124 -17.26 8.02 22.07
N LYS A 125 -16.98 6.71 21.96
CA LYS A 125 -17.50 5.67 22.87
C LYS A 125 -16.48 5.21 23.91
N ALA A 126 -15.21 5.57 23.73
CA ALA A 126 -14.11 5.29 24.66
C ALA A 126 -14.04 6.35 25.75
#